data_AF-A0A948B5S3-F1
#
_entry.id   AF-A0A948B5S3-F1
#
_cell.length_a   1.000
_cell.length_b   1.000
_cell.length_c   1.000
_cell.angle_alpha   90.00
_cell.angle_beta   90.00
_cell.angle_gamma   90.00
#
_symmetry.space_group_name_H-M   'P 1'
#
loop_
_entity.id
_entity.type
_entity.pdbx_description
1 polymer ?
#
loop_
_entity_poly.entity_id
_entity_poly.type
_entity_poly.pdbx_seq_one_letter_code
_entity_poly.pdbx_strand_id
1 'polypeptide(L)' 'DPQLRATLKKAGYLTRDARIKERKKPGLKRARRAPQFSKR' A
#
# COMPACT_ATOMS: atom_id res chain seq x y z
N ASP A 1 17.45 10.98 23.49
CA ASP A 1 18.20 12.18 23.09
C ASP A 1 17.48 12.89 21.94
N PRO A 2 17.04 14.15 22.12
CA PRO A 2 16.37 14.92 21.07
C PRO A 2 17.17 15.04 19.77
N GLN A 3 18.50 14.96 19.83
CA GLN A 3 19.39 15.10 18.67
C GLN A 3 19.24 13.94 17.66
N LEU A 4 18.89 12.74 18.15
CA LEU A 4 18.72 11.55 17.31
C LEU A 4 17.41 11.56 16.50
N ARG A 5 16.48 12.48 16.80
CA ARG A 5 15.21 12.55 16.07
C ARG A 5 15.41 12.87 14.59
N ALA A 6 16.38 13.73 14.27
CA ALA A 6 16.66 14.12 12.88
C ALA A 6 17.21 12.95 12.06
N THR A 7 18.16 12.20 12.63
CA THR A 7 18.77 11.04 11.97
C THR A 7 17.76 9.89 11.79
N LEU A 8 16.97 9.59 12.81
CA LEU A 8 15.95 8.54 12.77
C LEU A 8 14.79 8.89 11.82
N LYS A 9 14.40 10.17 11.73
CA LYS A 9 13.38 10.63 10.77
C LYS A 9 13.88 10.49 9.33
N LYS A 10 15.13 10.88 9.06
CA LYS A 10 15.76 10.73 7.73
C LYS A 10 15.89 9.27 7.32
N ALA A 11 16.17 8.38 8.27
CA ALA A 11 16.23 6.94 8.05
C ALA A 11 14.85 6.25 7.93
N GLY A 12 13.74 6.95 8.16
CA GLY A 12 12.38 6.40 8.00
C GLY A 12 11.87 5.55 9.16
N TYR A 13 12.59 5.47 10.29
CA TYR A 13 12.19 4.63 11.43
C TYR A 13 11.07 5.22 12.28
N LEU A 14 10.78 6.51 12.13
CA LEU A 14 9.72 7.19 12.87
C LEU A 14 8.38 7.22 12.12
N THR A 15 8.35 6.78 10.85
CA THR A 15 7.12 6.73 10.04
C THR A 15 6.45 5.37 10.17
N ARG A 16 5.15 5.37 10.47
CA ARG A 16 4.34 4.15 10.38
C ARG A 16 4.06 3.84 8.92
N ASP A 17 4.21 2.58 8.54
CA ASP A 17 3.72 2.10 7.25
C ASP A 17 2.18 2.07 7.25
N ALA A 18 1.57 2.94 6.45
CA ALA A 18 0.12 3.03 6.31
C ALA A 18 -0.44 2.07 5.23
N ARG A 19 0.39 1.24 4.60
CA ARG A 19 -0.06 0.32 3.56
C ARG A 19 -1.00 -0.73 4.16
N ILE A 20 -2.17 -0.87 3.53
CA ILE A 20 -3.19 -1.85 3.90
C ILE A 20 -3.49 -2.69 2.65
N LYS A 21 -3.78 -3.98 2.86
CA LYS A 21 -4.19 -4.87 1.78
C LYS A 21 -5.46 -4.32 1.11
N GLU A 22 -5.38 -4.07 -0.19
CA GLU A 22 -6.57 -3.66 -0.95
C GLU A 22 -7.62 -4.78 -0.93
N ARG A 23 -8.87 -4.40 -0.63
CA ARG A 23 -10.01 -5.31 -0.64
C ARG A 23 -10.37 -5.76 -2.06
N LYS A 24 -11.01 -6.92 -2.18
CA LYS A 24 -11.66 -7.34 -3.44
C LYS A 24 -12.80 -6.36 -3.76
N LYS A 25 -12.81 -5.85 -5.00
CA LYS A 25 -13.91 -5.01 -5.51
C LYS A 25 -14.93 -5.90 -6.23
N PRO A 26 -16.25 -5.62 -6.10
CA PRO A 26 -17.28 -6.38 -6.81
C PRO A 26 -17.08 -6.26 -8.32
N GLY A 27 -17.39 -7.33 -9.06
CA GLY A 27 -17.14 -7.42 -10.51
C GLY A 27 -15.70 -7.75 -10.91
N LEU A 28 -14.74 -7.68 -9.99
CA LEU A 28 -13.33 -8.04 -10.26
C LEU A 28 -12.97 -9.40 -9.63
N LYS A 29 -12.02 -10.10 -10.26
CA LYS A 29 -11.46 -11.36 -9.75
C LYS A 29 -10.63 -11.14 -8.48
N ARG A 30 -9.99 -9.97 -8.33
CA ARG A 30 -9.20 -9.54 -7.15
C ARG A 30 -9.32 -8.01 -6.96
N ALA A 31 -8.49 -7.39 -6.11
CA ALA A 31 -8.51 -5.95 -5.87
C ALA A 31 -8.50 -5.08 -7.14
N ARG A 32 -7.72 -5.48 -8.16
CA ARG A 32 -7.59 -4.78 -9.44
C ARG A 32 -7.75 -5.67 -10.69
N ARG A 33 -7.79 -7.01 -10.52
CA ARG A 33 -7.78 -7.95 -11.65
C ARG A 33 -9.19 -8.08 -12.26
N ALA A 34 -9.40 -7.52 -13.45
CA ALA A 34 -10.61 -7.73 -14.22
C ALA A 34 -10.71 -9.17 -14.76
N PRO A 35 -11.92 -9.69 -15.02
CA PRO A 35 -12.08 -10.85 -15.89
C PRO A 35 -11.50 -10.55 -17.28
N GLN A 36 -11.07 -11.60 -17.98
CA GLN A 36 -10.66 -11.46 -19.37
C GLN A 36 -11.90 -11.15 -20.20
N PHE A 37 -11.83 -10.08 -20.97
CA PHE A 37 -12.89 -9.70 -21.90
C PHE A 37 -12.71 -10.47 -23.21
N SER A 38 -13.75 -11.20 -23.64
CA SER A 38 -13.84 -11.74 -24.99
C SER A 38 -14.85 -10.92 -25.78
N LYS A 39 -14.37 -10.26 -26.83
CA LYS A 39 -15.25 -9.55 -27.78
C LYS A 39 -15.49 -10.49 -28.94
N ARG A 40 -16.59 -11.25 -28.88
CA ARG A 40 -17.00 -12.34 -29.79
C ARG A 40 -16.37 -13.67 -29.41
#